data_AF-A0A2X3EYN6-F1
#
_entry.id   AF-A0A2X3EYN6-F1
#
_cell.length_a   1.000
_cell.length_b   1.000
_cell.length_c   1.000
_cell.angle_alpha   90.00
_cell.angle_beta   90.00
_cell.angle_gamma   90.00
#
_symmetry.space_group_name_H-M   'P 1'
#
loop_
_entity.id
_entity.type
_entity.pdbx_description
1 polymer ?
#
loop_
_entity_poly.entity_id
_entity_poly.type
_entity_poly.pdbx_seq_one_letter_code
_entity_poly.pdbx_strand_id
1 'polypeptide(L)'
;MGFESLTPYTCDAALQANITNEGGAEGRYRVLKNIMGLWLLQRVLKEQNVSDLQGLIARTAALPACRFIIDCNDDRFINPASMSAEIQAACRDAGQPVPESDAELARCIFDSLALLYARVLNELAALRGQPFSQLHIVGGGCQNTLLNQLCADACGIAVVAGPIEASTLGNIGIQLMTLDELANVDEFRQVVRGNAALTTFTPNPDSEIARFVAQFQPQQTKELCA
;
A
#
# COMPACT_ATOMS: atom_id res chain seq x y z
N MET A 1 -5.30 2.62 -2.42
CA MET A 1 -5.63 2.51 -0.97
C MET A 1 -6.84 3.39 -0.69
N GLY A 2 -7.78 2.98 0.15
CA GLY A 2 -9.00 3.76 0.41
C GLY A 2 -9.88 3.21 1.52
N PHE A 3 -11.06 3.82 1.69
CA PHE A 3 -12.10 3.43 2.64
C PHE A 3 -13.50 3.59 2.02
N GLU A 4 -14.51 3.01 2.65
CA GLU A 4 -15.91 3.16 2.23
C GLU A 4 -16.61 4.32 2.92
N SER A 5 -17.46 5.03 2.18
CA SER A 5 -18.26 6.14 2.69
C SER A 5 -19.64 6.17 2.05
N LEU A 6 -20.67 6.58 2.79
CA LEU A 6 -22.01 6.80 2.23
C LEU A 6 -22.10 8.10 1.42
N THR A 7 -21.15 9.02 1.62
CA THR A 7 -21.07 10.29 0.89
C THR A 7 -19.72 10.44 0.22
N PRO A 8 -19.65 11.05 -0.98
CA PRO A 8 -18.38 11.33 -1.62
C PRO A 8 -17.67 12.51 -0.94
N TYR A 9 -16.36 12.60 -1.11
CA TYR A 9 -15.53 13.72 -0.68
C TYR A 9 -15.07 14.52 -1.90
N THR A 10 -15.66 15.70 -2.08
CA THR A 10 -15.45 16.59 -3.24
C THR A 10 -14.93 17.98 -2.85
N CYS A 11 -14.43 18.12 -1.62
CA CYS A 11 -13.84 19.37 -1.12
C CYS A 11 -12.45 19.62 -1.71
N ASP A 12 -11.93 20.84 -1.60
CA ASP A 12 -10.61 21.23 -2.11
C ASP A 12 -9.48 20.35 -1.57
N ALA A 13 -9.59 19.88 -0.32
CA ALA A 13 -8.63 18.94 0.26
C ALA A 13 -8.59 17.60 -0.49
N ALA A 14 -9.75 17.07 -0.91
CA ALA A 14 -9.82 15.85 -1.71
C ALA A 14 -9.24 16.06 -3.12
N LEU A 15 -9.53 17.22 -3.73
CA LEU A 15 -8.98 17.60 -5.04
C LEU A 15 -7.44 17.71 -4.99
N GLN A 16 -6.90 18.45 -4.02
CA GLN A 16 -5.45 18.62 -3.87
C GLN A 16 -4.73 17.29 -3.57
N ALA A 17 -5.37 16.39 -2.81
CA ALA A 17 -4.83 15.07 -2.53
C ALA A 17 -4.97 14.11 -3.72
N ASN A 18 -5.66 14.49 -4.81
CA ASN A 18 -6.01 13.63 -5.95
C ASN A 18 -6.76 12.36 -5.52
N ILE A 19 -7.77 12.54 -4.66
CA ILE A 19 -8.63 11.46 -4.17
C ILE A 19 -9.82 11.29 -5.11
N THR A 20 -10.16 10.03 -5.40
CA THR A 20 -11.31 9.66 -6.21
C THR A 20 -12.43 9.06 -5.35
N ASN A 21 -13.66 9.19 -5.82
CA ASN A 21 -14.86 8.62 -5.22
C ASN A 21 -15.49 7.63 -6.21
N GLU A 22 -15.00 6.40 -6.21
CA GLU A 22 -15.52 5.38 -7.13
C GLU A 22 -16.82 4.76 -6.59
N GLY A 23 -17.67 4.29 -7.51
CA GLY A 23 -18.85 3.54 -7.15
C GLY A 23 -18.50 2.22 -6.43
N GLY A 24 -19.32 1.86 -5.45
CA GLY A 24 -19.31 0.58 -4.76
C GLY A 24 -20.72 0.04 -4.56
N ALA A 25 -20.82 -1.19 -4.06
CA ALA A 25 -22.09 -1.82 -3.75
C ALA A 25 -22.86 -1.03 -2.67
N GLU A 26 -24.19 -1.17 -2.66
CA GLU A 26 -25.07 -0.54 -1.66
C GLU A 26 -24.95 0.99 -1.58
N GLY A 27 -24.52 1.65 -2.67
CA GLY A 27 -24.31 3.10 -2.69
C GLY A 27 -23.13 3.57 -1.82
N ARG A 28 -22.27 2.64 -1.37
CA ARG A 28 -21.05 2.97 -0.62
C ARG A 28 -19.95 3.37 -1.61
N TYR A 29 -19.56 4.63 -1.59
CA TYR A 29 -18.41 5.12 -2.34
C TYR A 29 -17.12 4.49 -1.82
N ARG A 30 -16.24 4.10 -2.74
CA ARG A 30 -14.85 3.76 -2.41
C ARG A 30 -14.02 5.03 -2.59
N VAL A 31 -13.78 5.71 -1.47
CA VAL A 31 -12.96 6.92 -1.37
C VAL A 31 -11.50 6.47 -1.32
N LEU A 32 -10.76 6.68 -2.41
CA LEU A 32 -9.45 6.06 -2.55
C LEU A 32 -8.48 6.94 -3.34
N LYS A 33 -7.20 6.58 -3.24
CA LYS A 33 -6.12 7.11 -4.07
C LYS A 33 -5.43 5.98 -4.81
N ASN A 34 -5.16 6.21 -6.09
CA ASN A 34 -4.41 5.29 -6.93
C ASN A 34 -2.94 5.31 -6.54
N ILE A 35 -2.37 4.12 -6.48
CA ILE A 35 -0.95 3.89 -6.17
C ILE A 35 -0.44 2.90 -7.20
N MET A 36 0.70 3.19 -7.81
CA MET A 36 1.28 2.37 -8.89
C MET A 36 1.43 0.89 -8.50
N GLY A 37 1.70 0.63 -7.22
CA GLY A 37 1.69 -0.71 -6.63
C GLY A 37 2.81 -1.59 -7.17
N LEU A 38 2.56 -2.90 -7.23
CA LEU A 38 3.58 -3.90 -7.61
C LEU A 38 3.91 -3.93 -9.12
N TRP A 39 3.37 -3.01 -9.92
CA TRP A 39 3.74 -2.85 -11.33
C TRP A 39 5.25 -2.63 -11.51
N LEU A 40 5.87 -1.81 -10.67
CA LEU A 40 7.32 -1.56 -10.71
C LEU A 40 8.09 -2.88 -10.55
N LEU A 41 7.69 -3.71 -9.58
CA LEU A 41 8.33 -5.00 -9.34
C LEU A 41 8.11 -5.96 -10.51
N GLN A 42 6.90 -6.05 -11.06
CA GLN A 42 6.60 -6.91 -12.22
C GLN A 42 7.51 -6.59 -13.40
N ARG A 43 7.75 -5.30 -13.66
CA ARG A 43 8.65 -4.83 -14.71
C ARG A 43 10.11 -5.17 -14.42
N VAL A 44 10.58 -4.94 -13.19
CA VAL A 44 11.94 -5.32 -12.78
C VAL A 44 12.16 -6.83 -12.88
N LEU A 45 11.23 -7.66 -12.39
CA LEU A 45 11.33 -9.12 -12.48
C LEU A 45 11.51 -9.58 -13.93
N LYS A 46 10.74 -9.00 -14.86
CA LYS A 46 10.82 -9.29 -16.28
C LYS A 46 12.16 -8.85 -16.89
N GLU A 47 12.62 -7.64 -16.58
CA GLU A 47 13.87 -7.09 -17.11
C GLU A 47 15.10 -7.84 -16.59
N GLN A 48 15.07 -8.26 -15.32
CA GLN A 48 16.15 -8.97 -14.65
C GLN A 48 16.07 -10.50 -14.78
N ASN A 49 15.08 -11.03 -15.51
CA ASN A 49 14.81 -12.46 -15.66
C ASN A 49 14.71 -13.22 -14.32
N VAL A 50 14.10 -12.61 -13.32
CA VAL A 50 13.90 -13.23 -12.00
C VAL A 50 12.68 -14.14 -12.04
N SER A 51 12.90 -15.44 -11.87
CA SER A 51 11.83 -16.46 -11.81
C SER A 51 11.46 -16.84 -10.37
N ASP A 52 12.40 -16.73 -9.42
CA ASP A 52 12.19 -17.04 -8.00
C ASP A 52 11.88 -15.76 -7.20
N LEU A 53 10.60 -15.42 -7.13
CA LEU A 53 10.12 -14.27 -6.35
C LEU A 53 10.32 -14.46 -4.84
N GLN A 54 10.16 -15.69 -4.32
CA GLN A 54 10.31 -15.97 -2.89
C GLN A 54 11.77 -15.77 -2.45
N GLY A 55 12.71 -16.31 -3.23
CA GLY A 55 14.14 -16.09 -3.00
C GLY A 55 14.54 -14.61 -3.12
N LEU A 56 13.96 -13.87 -4.06
CA LEU A 56 14.18 -12.42 -4.16
C LEU A 56 13.70 -11.69 -2.90
N ILE A 57 12.47 -11.98 -2.43
CA ILE A 57 11.92 -11.35 -1.22
C ILE A 57 12.81 -11.65 -0.01
N ALA A 58 13.30 -12.89 0.13
CA ALA A 58 14.21 -13.26 1.22
C ALA A 58 15.54 -12.49 1.18
N ARG A 59 16.16 -12.35 -0.01
CA ARG A 59 17.37 -11.52 -0.18
C ARG A 59 17.10 -10.04 0.11
N THR A 60 15.95 -9.55 -0.32
CA THR A 60 15.53 -8.15 -0.12
C THR A 60 15.32 -7.83 1.35
N ALA A 61 14.75 -8.76 2.12
CA ALA A 61 14.53 -8.61 3.56
C ALA A 61 15.83 -8.48 4.38
N ALA A 62 16.95 -9.01 3.86
CA ALA A 62 18.26 -8.90 4.51
C ALA A 62 18.97 -7.56 4.24
N LEU A 63 18.48 -6.75 3.31
CA LEU A 63 19.04 -5.43 3.00
C LEU A 63 18.51 -4.36 3.96
N PRO A 64 19.33 -3.37 4.35
CA PRO A 64 18.90 -2.23 5.14
C PRO A 64 17.75 -1.47 4.46
N ALA A 65 16.81 -0.98 5.25
CA ALA A 65 15.66 -0.24 4.77
C ALA A 65 16.00 1.22 4.44
N CYS A 66 15.17 1.83 3.61
CA CYS A 66 15.08 3.26 3.38
C CYS A 66 16.40 3.91 2.89
N ARG A 67 17.25 3.13 2.22
CA ARG A 67 18.46 3.63 1.53
C ARG A 67 18.17 4.20 0.14
N PHE A 68 17.10 3.73 -0.49
CA PHE A 68 16.68 4.08 -1.83
C PHE A 68 15.19 4.39 -1.80
N ILE A 69 14.82 5.65 -1.95
CA ILE A 69 13.44 6.12 -1.89
C ILE A 69 13.11 6.88 -3.16
N ILE A 70 12.05 6.45 -3.85
CA ILE A 70 11.49 7.08 -5.05
C ILE A 70 10.03 7.46 -4.80
N ASP A 71 9.51 8.44 -5.53
CA ASP A 71 8.06 8.66 -5.59
C ASP A 71 7.45 7.66 -6.59
N CYS A 72 6.88 6.56 -6.09
CA CYS A 72 6.28 5.53 -6.94
C CYS A 72 5.13 6.03 -7.82
N ASN A 73 4.56 7.20 -7.52
CA ASN A 73 3.49 7.80 -8.30
C ASN A 73 3.98 8.89 -9.28
N ASP A 74 5.30 9.11 -9.40
CA ASP A 74 5.84 9.96 -10.47
C ASP A 74 5.51 9.34 -11.84
N ASP A 75 5.00 10.18 -12.76
CA ASP A 75 4.57 9.78 -14.10
C ASP A 75 5.65 9.04 -14.90
N ARG A 76 6.94 9.26 -14.57
CA ARG A 76 8.06 8.52 -15.17
C ARG A 76 7.93 7.00 -15.04
N PHE A 77 7.22 6.51 -14.02
CA PHE A 77 7.05 5.08 -13.76
C PHE A 77 5.80 4.45 -14.41
N ILE A 78 4.98 5.24 -15.13
CA ILE A 78 3.78 4.70 -15.79
C ILE A 78 4.17 3.60 -16.79
N ASN A 79 5.07 3.91 -17.73
CA ASN A 79 5.54 2.94 -18.71
C ASN A 79 6.91 3.32 -19.32
N PRO A 80 7.98 3.37 -18.52
CA PRO A 80 9.32 3.68 -19.04
C PRO A 80 9.81 2.56 -19.97
N ALA A 81 10.83 2.83 -20.78
CA ALA A 81 11.44 1.81 -21.64
C ALA A 81 12.12 0.70 -20.81
N SER A 82 12.82 1.08 -19.73
CA SER A 82 13.32 0.18 -18.69
C SER A 82 12.95 0.72 -17.32
N MET A 83 12.20 -0.06 -16.55
CA MET A 83 11.83 0.26 -15.17
C MET A 83 13.07 0.28 -14.27
N SER A 84 14.00 -0.66 -14.46
CA SER A 84 15.23 -0.73 -13.67
C SER A 84 16.08 0.54 -13.83
N ALA A 85 16.28 0.98 -15.09
CA ALA A 85 17.02 2.19 -15.39
C ALA A 85 16.31 3.46 -14.87
N GLU A 86 14.98 3.50 -14.93
CA GLU A 86 14.20 4.65 -14.43
C GLU A 86 14.28 4.77 -12.91
N ILE A 87 14.21 3.66 -12.18
CA ILE A 87 14.40 3.63 -10.71
C ILE A 87 15.80 4.14 -10.34
N GLN A 88 16.82 3.68 -11.08
CA GLN A 88 18.20 4.12 -10.88
C GLN A 88 18.40 5.61 -11.19
N ALA A 89 17.77 6.11 -12.26
CA ALA A 89 17.77 7.53 -12.60
C ALA A 89 17.12 8.38 -11.50
N ALA A 90 15.94 7.99 -11.03
CA ALA A 90 15.26 8.70 -9.94
C ALA A 90 16.09 8.76 -8.65
N CYS A 91 16.78 7.66 -8.28
CA CYS A 91 17.68 7.68 -7.12
C CYS A 91 18.88 8.62 -7.35
N ARG A 92 19.48 8.59 -8.55
CA ARG A 92 20.62 9.45 -8.91
C ARG A 92 20.24 10.94 -8.91
N ASP A 93 19.10 11.28 -9.49
CA ASP A 93 18.58 12.66 -9.54
C ASP A 93 18.36 13.22 -8.13
N ALA A 94 17.94 12.37 -7.20
CA ALA A 94 17.75 12.70 -5.79
C ALA A 94 19.05 12.70 -4.96
N GLY A 95 20.21 12.44 -5.59
CA GLY A 95 21.51 12.36 -4.90
C GLY A 95 21.63 11.17 -3.93
N GLN A 96 20.79 10.16 -4.08
CA GLN A 96 20.81 8.94 -3.27
C GLN A 96 21.80 7.92 -3.85
N PRO A 97 22.21 6.90 -3.06
CA PRO A 97 22.83 5.70 -3.61
C PRO A 97 21.97 5.11 -4.74
N VAL A 98 22.59 4.46 -5.72
CA VAL A 98 21.87 3.85 -6.85
C VAL A 98 21.68 2.35 -6.58
N PRO A 99 20.45 1.80 -6.63
CA PRO A 99 20.22 0.37 -6.48
C PRO A 99 20.66 -0.38 -7.75
N GLU A 100 21.59 -1.33 -7.61
CA GLU A 100 22.19 -2.02 -8.76
C GLU A 100 21.71 -3.47 -8.89
N SER A 101 21.60 -4.19 -7.78
CA SER A 101 21.14 -5.58 -7.76
C SER A 101 19.61 -5.70 -7.83
N ASP A 102 19.13 -6.88 -8.22
CA ASP A 102 17.70 -7.22 -8.22
C ASP A 102 17.05 -7.01 -6.83
N ALA A 103 17.75 -7.40 -5.77
CA ALA A 103 17.32 -7.25 -4.39
C ALA A 103 17.31 -5.77 -3.95
N GLU A 104 18.27 -4.95 -4.39
CA GLU A 104 18.26 -3.51 -4.09
C GLU A 104 17.16 -2.76 -4.84
N LEU A 105 16.90 -3.13 -6.11
CA LEU A 105 15.76 -2.61 -6.87
C LEU A 105 14.45 -2.96 -6.17
N ALA A 106 14.28 -4.22 -5.74
CA ALA A 106 13.12 -4.65 -4.98
C ALA A 106 13.01 -3.95 -3.62
N ARG A 107 14.13 -3.73 -2.92
CA ARG A 107 14.19 -2.97 -1.65
C ARG A 107 13.69 -1.55 -1.84
N CYS A 108 14.20 -0.87 -2.87
CA CYS A 108 13.76 0.47 -3.26
C CYS A 108 12.24 0.53 -3.47
N ILE A 109 11.70 -0.42 -4.23
CA ILE A 109 10.26 -0.50 -4.51
C ILE A 109 9.45 -0.72 -3.23
N PHE A 110 9.83 -1.69 -2.40
CA PHE A 110 9.05 -2.03 -1.21
C PHE A 110 9.05 -0.91 -0.16
N ASP A 111 10.20 -0.27 0.06
CA ASP A 111 10.31 0.85 1.00
C ASP A 111 9.51 2.05 0.51
N SER A 112 9.68 2.40 -0.76
CA SER A 112 8.98 3.54 -1.36
C SER A 112 7.47 3.35 -1.37
N LEU A 113 6.99 2.13 -1.66
CA LEU A 113 5.57 1.80 -1.58
C LEU A 113 5.06 1.89 -0.13
N ALA A 114 5.78 1.33 0.85
CA ALA A 114 5.36 1.38 2.25
C ALA A 114 5.29 2.81 2.79
N LEU A 115 6.24 3.68 2.44
CA LEU A 115 6.21 5.10 2.78
C LEU A 115 5.05 5.83 2.09
N LEU A 116 4.81 5.53 0.80
CA LEU A 116 3.66 6.09 0.08
C LEU A 116 2.34 5.64 0.71
N TYR A 117 2.22 4.38 1.13
CA TYR A 117 1.05 3.86 1.83
C TYR A 117 0.82 4.61 3.15
N ALA A 118 1.85 4.83 3.97
CA ALA A 118 1.73 5.59 5.20
C ALA A 118 1.26 7.03 4.94
N ARG A 119 1.83 7.70 3.94
CA ARG A 119 1.40 9.04 3.51
C ARG A 119 -0.07 9.06 3.07
N VAL A 120 -0.47 8.16 2.19
CA VAL A 120 -1.85 8.11 1.67
C VAL A 120 -2.84 7.77 2.79
N LEU A 121 -2.48 6.88 3.72
CA LEU A 121 -3.31 6.57 4.88
C LEU A 121 -3.55 7.81 5.75
N ASN A 122 -2.51 8.62 5.98
CA ASN A 122 -2.62 9.88 6.72
C ASN A 122 -3.47 10.93 5.97
N GLU A 123 -3.29 11.05 4.64
CA GLU A 123 -4.14 11.91 3.79
C GLU A 123 -5.63 11.51 3.91
N LEU A 124 -5.91 10.21 3.82
CA LEU A 124 -7.28 9.68 3.95
C LEU A 124 -7.85 9.88 5.35
N ALA A 125 -7.04 9.69 6.40
CA ALA A 125 -7.44 9.88 7.79
C ALA A 125 -7.78 11.34 8.09
N ALA A 126 -6.95 12.27 7.60
CA ALA A 126 -7.18 13.70 7.68
C ALA A 126 -8.47 14.10 6.93
N LEU A 127 -8.66 13.57 5.71
CA LEU A 127 -9.84 13.87 4.90
C LEU A 127 -11.15 13.43 5.59
N ARG A 128 -11.16 12.22 6.19
CA ARG A 128 -12.35 11.69 6.87
C ARG A 128 -12.52 12.17 8.32
N GLY A 129 -11.54 12.91 8.86
CA GLY A 129 -11.54 13.45 10.22
C GLY A 129 -11.36 12.41 11.35
N GLN A 130 -10.89 11.20 11.04
CA GLN A 130 -10.71 10.14 12.05
C GLN A 130 -9.62 9.13 11.63
N PRO A 131 -8.81 8.63 12.59
CA PRO A 131 -7.76 7.66 12.31
C PRO A 131 -8.33 6.29 11.94
N PHE A 132 -7.50 5.49 11.27
CA PHE A 132 -7.76 4.07 11.03
C PHE A 132 -7.10 3.23 12.13
N SER A 133 -7.74 2.12 12.49
CA SER A 133 -7.18 1.13 13.42
C SER A 133 -6.54 -0.07 12.72
N GLN A 134 -6.89 -0.30 11.44
CA GLN A 134 -6.50 -1.48 10.69
C GLN A 134 -6.45 -1.20 9.20
N LEU A 135 -5.46 -1.80 8.51
CA LEU A 135 -5.33 -1.80 7.06
C LEU A 135 -5.53 -3.21 6.52
N HIS A 136 -6.51 -3.39 5.65
CA HIS A 136 -6.71 -4.66 4.93
C HIS A 136 -5.94 -4.64 3.60
N ILE A 137 -5.04 -5.59 3.40
CA ILE A 137 -4.34 -5.79 2.12
C ILE A 137 -4.90 -7.06 1.48
N VAL A 138 -5.46 -6.91 0.29
CA VAL A 138 -6.13 -7.98 -0.45
C VAL A 138 -5.52 -8.12 -1.85
N GLY A 139 -5.87 -9.19 -2.58
CA GLY A 139 -5.30 -9.44 -3.91
C GLY A 139 -3.99 -10.20 -3.85
N GLY A 140 -3.41 -10.57 -5.00
CA GLY A 140 -2.13 -11.28 -5.06
C GLY A 140 -0.97 -10.59 -4.34
N GLY A 141 -1.01 -9.26 -4.23
CA GLY A 141 -0.02 -8.49 -3.48
C GLY A 141 0.03 -8.80 -1.98
N CYS A 142 -1.08 -9.28 -1.39
CA CYS A 142 -1.12 -9.62 0.04
C CYS A 142 -0.28 -10.86 0.39
N GLN A 143 0.21 -11.60 -0.60
CA GLN A 143 1.12 -12.73 -0.40
C GLN A 143 2.56 -12.28 -0.11
N ASN A 144 2.90 -11.02 -0.38
CA ASN A 144 4.22 -10.46 -0.09
C ASN A 144 4.32 -10.07 1.39
N THR A 145 4.79 -11.02 2.21
CA THR A 145 4.89 -10.86 3.67
C THR A 145 5.84 -9.73 4.08
N LEU A 146 6.93 -9.51 3.32
CA LEU A 146 7.86 -8.41 3.56
C LEU A 146 7.15 -7.06 3.39
N LEU A 147 6.45 -6.87 2.26
CA LEU A 147 5.71 -5.63 2.03
C LEU A 147 4.59 -5.44 3.05
N ASN A 148 3.86 -6.49 3.43
CA ASN A 148 2.82 -6.39 4.46
C ASN A 148 3.38 -5.91 5.80
N GLN A 149 4.53 -6.44 6.23
CA GLN A 149 5.18 -6.01 7.47
C GLN A 149 5.68 -4.55 7.35
N LEU A 150 6.32 -4.18 6.24
CA LEU A 150 6.74 -2.80 6.00
C LEU A 150 5.55 -1.83 6.00
N CYS A 151 4.39 -2.25 5.47
CA CYS A 151 3.15 -1.46 5.55
C CYS A 151 2.71 -1.26 7.01
N ALA A 152 2.68 -2.34 7.81
CA ALA A 152 2.29 -2.25 9.22
C ALA A 152 3.22 -1.30 9.98
N ASP A 153 4.53 -1.47 9.78
CA ASP A 153 5.58 -0.69 10.43
C ASP A 153 5.53 0.79 10.03
N ALA A 154 5.44 1.09 8.73
CA ALA A 154 5.42 2.47 8.23
C ALA A 154 4.11 3.20 8.58
N CYS A 155 2.98 2.49 8.54
CA CYS A 155 1.67 3.08 8.85
C CYS A 155 1.41 3.15 10.36
N GLY A 156 2.15 2.39 11.18
CA GLY A 156 1.94 2.31 12.63
C GLY A 156 0.62 1.67 13.04
N ILE A 157 -0.01 0.87 12.17
CA ILE A 157 -1.30 0.21 12.43
C ILE A 157 -1.26 -1.27 12.05
N ALA A 158 -2.16 -2.06 12.61
CA ALA A 158 -2.26 -3.47 12.28
C ALA A 158 -2.63 -3.67 10.80
N VAL A 159 -1.91 -4.55 10.11
CA VAL A 159 -2.24 -4.99 8.75
C VAL A 159 -2.87 -6.37 8.81
N VAL A 160 -3.98 -6.57 8.10
CA VAL A 160 -4.57 -7.89 7.87
C VAL A 160 -4.49 -8.21 6.40
N ALA A 161 -3.67 -9.20 6.07
CA ALA A 161 -3.49 -9.71 4.72
C ALA A 161 -4.51 -10.81 4.43
N GLY A 162 -5.17 -10.70 3.29
CA GLY A 162 -6.13 -11.67 2.78
C GLY A 162 -7.56 -11.12 2.68
N PRO A 163 -8.42 -11.75 1.84
CA PRO A 163 -8.10 -12.92 1.00
C PRO A 163 -7.29 -12.55 -0.26
N ILE A 164 -6.58 -13.53 -0.81
CA ILE A 164 -5.81 -13.38 -2.06
C ILE A 164 -6.77 -13.10 -3.23
N GLU A 165 -7.84 -13.90 -3.36
CA GLU A 165 -8.80 -13.83 -4.45
C GLU A 165 -9.98 -12.88 -4.15
N ALA A 166 -9.69 -11.69 -3.63
CA ALA A 166 -10.73 -10.75 -3.18
C ALA A 166 -11.69 -10.29 -4.28
N SER A 167 -11.19 -10.07 -5.51
CA SER A 167 -12.04 -9.72 -6.66
C SER A 167 -13.02 -10.84 -7.00
N THR A 168 -12.51 -12.08 -7.05
CA THR A 168 -13.31 -13.29 -7.31
C THR A 168 -14.37 -13.49 -6.23
N LEU A 169 -13.97 -13.36 -4.96
CA LEU A 169 -14.88 -13.48 -3.82
C LEU A 169 -15.95 -12.37 -3.85
N GLY A 170 -15.58 -11.11 -4.07
CA GLY A 170 -16.53 -10.01 -4.17
C GLY A 170 -17.56 -10.21 -5.30
N ASN A 171 -17.12 -10.76 -6.43
CA ASN A 171 -18.02 -11.12 -7.53
C ASN A 171 -19.04 -12.19 -7.10
N ILE A 172 -18.57 -13.28 -6.47
CA ILE A 172 -19.45 -14.35 -5.95
C ILE A 172 -20.41 -13.80 -4.88
N GLY A 173 -19.94 -12.91 -4.00
CA GLY A 173 -20.76 -12.29 -2.96
C GLY A 173 -21.99 -11.60 -3.54
N ILE A 174 -21.84 -10.82 -4.61
CA ILE A 174 -22.97 -10.16 -5.29
C ILE A 174 -23.93 -11.17 -5.90
N GLN A 175 -23.42 -12.26 -6.48
CA GLN A 175 -24.26 -13.33 -7.03
C GLN A 175 -25.08 -14.01 -5.92
N LEU A 176 -24.47 -14.34 -4.78
CA LEU A 176 -25.15 -14.93 -3.63
C LEU A 176 -26.24 -14.01 -3.06
N MET A 177 -25.98 -12.69 -3.01
CA MET A 177 -27.01 -11.71 -2.61
C MET A 177 -28.19 -11.70 -3.58
N THR A 178 -27.93 -11.83 -4.88
CA THR A 178 -28.98 -11.89 -5.92
C THR A 178 -29.83 -13.17 -5.81
N LEU A 179 -29.28 -14.22 -5.22
CA LEU A 179 -29.96 -15.50 -4.99
C LEU A 179 -30.64 -15.59 -3.61
N ASP A 180 -30.73 -14.47 -2.87
CA ASP A 180 -31.25 -14.41 -1.49
C ASP A 180 -30.49 -15.30 -0.49
N GLU A 181 -29.25 -15.72 -0.81
CA GLU A 181 -28.39 -16.52 0.08
C GLU A 181 -27.59 -15.65 1.07
N LEU A 182 -27.48 -14.34 0.80
CA LEU A 182 -26.85 -13.34 1.66
C LEU A 182 -27.65 -12.04 1.60
N ALA A 183 -27.87 -11.38 2.74
CA ALA A 183 -28.66 -10.16 2.80
C ALA A 183 -27.90 -8.92 2.32
N ASN A 184 -26.59 -8.84 2.55
CA ASN A 184 -25.78 -7.64 2.27
C ASN A 184 -24.27 -7.90 2.29
N VAL A 185 -23.50 -6.88 1.91
CA VAL A 185 -22.04 -6.86 1.87
C VAL A 185 -21.41 -7.11 3.24
N ASP A 186 -22.01 -6.62 4.33
CA ASP A 186 -21.45 -6.81 5.66
C ASP A 186 -21.58 -8.26 6.14
N GLU A 187 -22.70 -8.93 5.84
CA GLU A 187 -22.87 -10.37 6.06
C GLU A 187 -21.87 -11.18 5.24
N PHE A 188 -21.70 -10.85 3.95
CA PHE A 188 -20.70 -11.48 3.10
C PHE A 188 -19.28 -11.35 3.69
N ARG A 189 -18.91 -10.19 4.23
CA ARG A 189 -17.62 -9.98 4.89
C ARG A 189 -17.44 -10.85 6.13
N GLN A 190 -18.51 -11.15 6.88
CA GLN A 190 -18.43 -12.08 8.00
C GLN A 190 -18.15 -13.51 7.51
N VAL A 191 -18.80 -13.94 6.43
CA VAL A 191 -18.52 -15.23 5.79
C VAL A 191 -17.06 -15.30 5.34
N VAL A 192 -16.55 -14.26 4.68
CA VAL A 192 -15.14 -14.20 4.26
C VAL A 192 -14.20 -14.29 5.46
N ARG A 193 -14.44 -13.52 6.54
CA ARG A 193 -13.60 -13.56 7.75
C ARG A 193 -13.61 -14.91 8.45
N GLY A 194 -14.75 -15.61 8.43
CA GLY A 194 -14.88 -16.94 9.04
C GLY A 194 -14.24 -18.08 8.24
N ASN A 195 -13.98 -17.88 6.94
CA ASN A 195 -13.56 -18.96 6.03
C ASN A 195 -12.23 -18.70 5.31
N ALA A 196 -11.74 -17.47 5.25
CA ALA A 196 -10.48 -17.14 4.60
C ALA A 196 -9.27 -17.25 5.55
N ALA A 197 -8.13 -17.65 5.00
CA ALA A 197 -6.85 -17.56 5.70
C ALA A 197 -6.41 -16.09 5.77
N LEU A 198 -6.62 -15.46 6.93
CA LEU A 198 -6.20 -14.09 7.20
C LEU A 198 -4.93 -14.09 8.07
N THR A 199 -3.94 -13.28 7.70
CA THR A 199 -2.70 -13.12 8.47
C THR A 199 -2.59 -11.71 9.01
N THR A 200 -2.37 -11.57 10.32
CA THR A 200 -2.20 -10.27 10.97
C THR A 200 -0.72 -9.95 11.12
N PHE A 201 -0.32 -8.76 10.67
CA PHE A 201 1.00 -8.18 10.85
C PHE A 201 0.87 -7.02 11.85
N THR A 202 1.57 -7.14 12.97
CA THR A 202 1.56 -6.14 14.04
C THR A 202 2.67 -5.13 13.77
N PRO A 203 2.42 -3.81 13.89
CA PRO A 203 3.44 -2.80 13.69
C PRO A 203 4.59 -2.99 14.68
N ASN A 204 5.82 -2.96 14.17
CA ASN A 204 7.04 -2.95 14.96
C ASN A 204 7.62 -1.51 15.00
N PRO A 205 7.48 -0.79 16.13
CA PRO A 205 7.98 0.58 16.26
C PRO A 205 9.52 0.67 16.22
N ASP A 206 10.22 -0.46 16.43
CA ASP A 206 11.68 -0.56 16.39
C ASP A 206 12.23 -0.94 15.02
N SER A 207 11.38 -1.12 14.01
CA SER A 207 11.83 -1.36 12.64
C SER A 207 12.56 -0.14 12.05
N GLU A 208 13.44 -0.39 11.08
CA GLU A 208 14.16 0.69 10.39
C GLU A 208 13.21 1.68 9.70
N ILE A 209 12.14 1.19 9.06
CA ILE A 209 11.17 2.05 8.39
C ILE A 209 10.30 2.84 9.37
N ALA A 210 9.93 2.28 10.52
CA ALA A 210 9.20 3.03 11.54
C ALA A 210 10.05 4.17 12.10
N ARG A 211 11.34 3.92 12.36
CA ARG A 211 12.30 4.95 12.77
C ARG A 211 12.51 6.01 11.69
N PHE A 212 12.57 5.61 10.43
CA PHE A 212 12.65 6.53 9.29
C PHE A 212 11.42 7.44 9.26
N VAL A 213 10.21 6.88 9.30
CA VAL A 213 8.97 7.68 9.32
C VAL A 213 8.95 8.66 10.50
N ALA A 214 9.35 8.24 11.70
CA ALA A 214 9.40 9.10 12.88
C ALA A 214 10.35 10.30 12.74
N GLN A 215 11.44 10.17 11.97
CA GLN A 215 12.39 11.26 11.73
C GLN A 215 11.85 12.31 10.76
N PHE A 216 11.04 11.91 9.79
CA PHE A 216 10.55 12.76 8.71
C PHE A 216 9.09 13.22 8.90
N GLN A 217 8.44 12.87 10.01
CA GLN A 217 7.20 13.51 10.40
C GLN A 217 7.46 14.99 10.74
N PRO A 218 6.64 15.93 10.23
CA PRO A 218 6.75 17.33 10.65
C PRO A 218 6.55 17.37 12.17
N GLN A 219 7.60 17.72 12.91
CA GLN A 219 7.49 17.98 14.34
C GLN A 219 6.40 19.04 14.51
N GLN A 220 5.34 18.70 15.26
CA GLN A 220 4.42 19.71 15.77
C GLN A 220 5.28 20.81 16.38
N THR A 221 5.06 22.03 15.91
CA THR A 221 5.73 23.23 16.38
C THR A 221 5.71 23.17 17.89
N LYS A 222 6.89 23.00 18.53
CA LYS A 222 6.99 23.07 19.98
C LYS A 222 6.39 24.41 20.36
N GLU A 223 5.21 24.40 20.99
CA GLU A 223 4.71 25.59 21.65
C GLU A 223 5.78 25.98 22.66
N LEU A 224 6.52 27.04 22.34
CA LEU A 224 7.40 27.68 23.29
C LEU A 224 6.46 28.23 24.37
N CYS A 225 6.44 27.59 25.53
CA CYS A 225 5.80 28.16 26.71
C CYS A 225 6.37 29.58 26.90
N ALA A 226 5.50 30.57 26.75
CA ALA A 226 5.77 31.97 27.08
C ALA A 226 5.82 32.16 28.60
#